data_AF-A0AAV4GEZ1-F1
#
_entry.id   AF-A0AAV4GEZ1-F1
#
_cell.length_a   1.000
_cell.length_b   1.000
_cell.length_c   1.000
_cell.angle_alpha   90.00
_cell.angle_beta   90.00
_cell.angle_gamma   90.00
#
_symmetry.space_group_name_H-M   'P 1'
#
loop_
_entity.id
_entity.type
_entity.pdbx_description
1 polymer ?
#
loop_
_entity_poly.entity_id
_entity_poly.type
_entity_poly.pdbx_seq_one_letter_code
_entity_poly.pdbx_strand_id
1 'polypeptide(L)'
;MNVNKKTIFRLKQRLHETDTVSGRPRSGRPRCTTQRQDRNLVRNHMNNRLLSASASSRQTRGRNNQSKSANTVRRRLSTSGLRARRPYIGPILTQRHRHQRTLCAQEHGAWDRIQWRSVIFSDESRFCTDHADGRVRVWRRSGERYQADCVREHDRWGGASLMMWGAISYNDMIGPVFTQ
;
A
#
# COMPACT_ATOMS: atom_id res chain seq x y z
N MET A 1 7.05 55.34 5.77
CA MET A 1 7.39 53.92 6.00
C MET A 1 8.66 53.83 6.83
N ASN A 2 8.62 53.22 8.01
CA ASN A 2 9.78 53.11 8.91
C ASN A 2 10.58 51.81 8.60
N VAL A 3 11.40 51.85 7.54
CA VAL A 3 12.20 50.70 7.10
C VAL A 3 13.69 51.08 7.14
N ASN A 4 14.53 50.20 7.68
CA ASN A 4 15.95 50.47 7.87
C ASN A 4 16.68 50.72 6.52
N LYS A 5 17.42 51.84 6.42
CA LYS A 5 18.17 52.23 5.20
C LYS A 5 19.10 51.13 4.67
N LYS A 6 19.72 50.32 5.56
CA LYS A 6 20.56 49.19 5.16
C LYS A 6 19.78 48.10 4.43
N THR A 7 18.52 47.87 4.81
CA THR A 7 17.65 46.89 4.14
C THR A 7 17.32 47.34 2.72
N ILE A 8 17.05 48.63 2.53
CA ILE A 8 16.78 49.22 1.21
C ILE A 8 18.00 49.08 0.30
N PHE A 9 19.20 49.42 0.79
CA PHE A 9 20.44 49.26 0.03
C PHE A 9 20.69 47.79 -0.37
N ARG A 10 20.53 46.85 0.57
CA ARG A 10 20.68 45.40 0.29
C ARG A 10 19.67 44.86 -0.72
N LEU A 11 18.43 45.37 -0.70
CA LEU A 11 17.41 44.99 -1.68
C LEU A 11 17.74 45.57 -3.07
N LYS A 12 18.18 46.83 -3.14
CA LYS A 12 18.60 47.48 -4.38
C LYS A 12 19.80 46.75 -5.01
N GLN A 13 20.81 46.41 -4.20
CA GLN A 13 21.96 45.63 -4.64
C GLN A 13 21.55 44.24 -5.14
N ARG A 14 20.69 43.53 -4.40
CA ARG A 14 20.19 42.21 -4.82
C ARG A 14 19.40 42.26 -6.13
N LEU A 15 18.57 43.30 -6.30
CA LEU A 15 17.84 43.53 -7.54
C LEU A 15 18.80 43.76 -8.71
N HIS A 16 19.87 44.54 -8.51
CA HIS A 16 20.90 44.75 -9.54
C HIS A 16 21.65 43.45 -9.91
N GLU A 17 21.92 42.58 -8.94
CA GLU A 17 22.69 41.33 -9.16
C GLU A 17 21.86 40.18 -9.73
N THR A 18 20.59 40.06 -9.34
CA THR A 18 19.77 38.86 -9.62
C THR A 18 18.45 39.15 -10.32
N ASP A 19 18.16 40.42 -10.62
CA ASP A 19 16.89 40.92 -11.18
C ASP A 19 15.65 40.54 -10.35
N THR A 20 15.84 40.14 -9.09
CA THR A 20 14.75 39.86 -8.16
C THR A 20 15.05 40.38 -6.76
N VAL A 21 14.01 40.81 -6.04
CA VAL A 21 14.09 41.14 -4.60
C VAL A 21 13.80 39.94 -3.70
N SER A 22 13.45 38.79 -4.30
CA SER A 22 13.05 37.60 -3.56
C SER A 22 14.19 37.06 -2.68
N GLY A 23 13.81 36.39 -1.59
CA GLY A 23 14.78 35.78 -0.69
C GLY A 23 15.44 34.57 -1.34
N ARG A 24 16.76 34.43 -1.21
CA ARG A 24 17.48 33.23 -1.63
C ARG A 24 16.98 32.00 -0.85
N PRO A 25 16.97 30.80 -1.45
CA PRO A 25 16.67 29.57 -0.75
C PRO A 25 17.56 29.40 0.48
N ARG A 26 16.97 29.08 1.63
CA ARG A 26 17.71 28.80 2.88
C ARG A 26 18.04 27.31 2.95
N SER A 27 19.23 26.98 3.45
CA SER A 27 19.72 25.59 3.60
C SER A 27 18.87 24.71 4.52
N GLY A 28 18.16 25.32 5.48
CA GLY A 28 17.31 24.61 6.43
C GLY A 28 18.09 23.73 7.42
N ARG A 29 17.36 23.01 8.27
CA ARG A 29 17.96 22.11 9.26
C ARG A 29 18.51 20.85 8.58
N PRO A 30 19.75 20.42 8.88
CA PRO A 30 20.29 19.16 8.38
C PRO A 30 19.42 17.97 8.75
N ARG A 31 19.38 16.96 7.87
CA ARG A 31 18.62 15.73 8.08
C ARG A 31 19.27 14.88 9.17
N CYS A 32 18.44 14.26 10.01
CA CYS A 32 18.87 13.25 10.99
C CYS A 32 19.20 11.89 10.36
N THR A 33 19.00 11.69 9.06
CA THR A 33 19.38 10.47 8.34
C THR A 33 20.32 10.79 7.18
N THR A 34 21.24 9.88 6.90
CA THR A 34 22.12 9.96 5.72
C THR A 34 21.46 9.31 4.51
N GLN A 35 21.94 9.64 3.31
CA GLN A 35 21.42 9.03 2.08
C GLN A 35 21.63 7.51 2.04
N ARG A 36 22.71 6.99 2.65
CA ARG A 36 22.94 5.55 2.78
C ARG A 36 21.90 4.90 3.70
N GLN A 37 21.58 5.54 4.82
CA GLN A 37 20.53 5.07 5.73
C GLN A 37 19.16 5.07 5.07
N ASP A 38 18.84 6.12 4.30
CA ASP A 38 17.57 6.21 3.56
C ASP A 38 17.45 5.07 2.52
N ARG A 39 18.53 4.79 1.76
CA ARG A 39 18.57 3.64 0.83
C ARG A 39 18.38 2.30 1.52
N ASN A 40 19.00 2.11 2.69
CA ASN A 40 18.84 0.88 3.46
C ASN A 40 17.42 0.72 4.01
N LEU A 41 16.79 1.81 4.47
CA LEU A 41 15.39 1.79 4.88
C LEU A 41 14.49 1.33 3.73
N VAL A 42 14.66 1.90 2.53
CA VAL A 42 13.88 1.51 1.35
C VAL A 42 14.09 0.03 1.05
N ARG A 43 15.33 -0.45 1.01
CA ARG A 43 15.64 -1.87 0.74
C ARG A 43 14.97 -2.80 1.76
N ASN A 44 15.08 -2.50 3.04
CA ASN A 44 14.50 -3.35 4.10
C ASN A 44 12.97 -3.43 3.97
N HIS A 45 12.30 -2.31 3.67
CA HIS A 45 10.85 -2.30 3.47
C HIS A 45 10.40 -2.88 2.13
N MET A 46 11.27 -2.94 1.12
CA MET A 46 10.99 -3.68 -0.12
C MET A 46 11.09 -5.19 0.09
N ASN A 47 12.09 -5.65 0.86
CA ASN A 47 12.30 -7.06 1.16
C ASN A 47 11.27 -7.61 2.17
N ASN A 48 10.87 -6.78 3.14
CA ASN A 48 9.80 -7.11 4.08
C ASN A 48 8.74 -6.01 4.06
N ARG A 49 7.72 -6.23 3.22
CA ARG A 49 6.62 -5.28 2.98
C ARG A 49 5.77 -5.03 4.22
N LEU A 50 5.77 -5.95 5.19
CA LEU A 50 5.01 -5.86 6.44
C LEU A 50 5.80 -5.20 7.58
N LEU A 51 7.07 -4.86 7.36
CA LEU A 51 7.92 -4.27 8.40
C LEU A 51 7.32 -2.95 8.90
N SER A 52 7.14 -2.85 10.22
CA SER A 52 6.64 -1.64 10.85
C SER A 52 7.68 -0.53 10.83
N ALA A 53 7.29 0.69 10.46
CA ALA A 53 8.16 1.85 10.54
C ALA A 53 8.68 2.10 11.96
N SER A 54 7.90 1.74 12.99
CA SER A 54 8.33 1.84 14.39
C SER A 54 9.44 0.85 14.72
N ALA A 55 9.39 -0.36 14.15
CA ALA A 55 10.46 -1.35 14.32
C ALA A 55 11.77 -0.86 13.70
N SER A 56 11.73 -0.36 12.46
CA SER A 56 12.91 0.23 11.78
C SER A 56 13.44 1.48 12.47
N SER A 57 12.57 2.22 13.16
CA SER A 57 12.93 3.36 13.99
C SER A 57 13.83 2.95 15.16
N ARG A 58 13.51 1.83 15.81
CA ARG A 58 14.25 1.29 16.96
C ARG A 58 15.55 0.60 16.55
N GLN A 59 15.55 -0.10 15.41
CA GLN A 59 16.71 -0.89 14.95
C GLN A 59 17.85 -0.06 14.37
N THR A 60 17.60 1.17 13.89
CA THR A 60 18.61 1.93 13.16
C THR A 60 18.72 3.33 13.73
N ARG A 61 19.90 3.69 14.23
CA ARG A 61 20.18 5.06 14.66
C ARG A 61 20.38 5.99 13.47
N GLY A 62 20.05 7.27 13.68
CA GLY A 62 20.27 8.34 12.73
C GLY A 62 21.73 8.77 12.63
N ARG A 63 21.97 9.85 11.90
CA ARG A 63 23.25 10.54 11.84
C ARG A 63 23.70 10.94 13.26
N ASN A 64 24.99 10.83 13.54
CA ASN A 64 25.58 11.11 14.85
C ASN A 64 24.91 10.34 16.00
N ASN A 65 24.51 9.09 15.75
CA ASN A 65 23.92 8.21 16.76
C ASN A 65 22.57 8.69 17.33
N GLN A 66 21.91 9.66 16.67
CA GLN A 66 20.65 10.24 17.14
C GLN A 66 19.50 9.24 17.03
N SER A 67 18.61 9.23 18.01
CA SER A 67 17.34 8.53 17.87
C SER A 67 16.50 9.16 16.75
N LYS A 68 15.88 8.32 15.92
CA LYS A 68 14.93 8.76 14.91
C LYS A 68 13.54 8.29 15.30
N SER A 69 12.53 9.08 14.93
CA SER A 69 11.11 8.73 15.15
C SER A 69 10.55 7.90 13.99
N ALA A 70 9.49 7.14 14.26
CA ALA A 70 8.78 6.39 13.21
C ALA A 70 8.30 7.31 12.09
N ASN A 71 7.85 8.54 12.41
CA ASN A 71 7.47 9.55 11.43
C ASN A 71 8.60 9.94 10.49
N THR A 72 9.84 9.96 10.98
CA THR A 72 11.03 10.19 10.13
C THR A 72 11.15 9.05 9.11
N VAL A 73 11.03 7.79 9.55
CA VAL A 73 11.06 6.62 8.66
C VAL A 73 9.95 6.71 7.62
N ARG A 74 8.71 6.98 8.03
CA ARG A 74 7.57 7.14 7.09
C ARG A 74 7.83 8.22 6.04
N ARG A 75 8.39 9.37 6.44
CA ARG A 75 8.76 10.46 5.52
C ARG A 75 9.80 9.99 4.51
N ARG A 76 10.87 9.29 4.94
CA ARG A 76 11.91 8.77 4.03
C ARG A 76 11.38 7.76 3.03
N LEU A 77 10.52 6.85 3.48
CA LEU A 77 9.85 5.90 2.61
C LEU A 77 8.94 6.62 1.60
N SER A 78 8.16 7.61 2.06
CA SER A 78 7.28 8.38 1.18
C SER A 78 8.04 9.19 0.13
N THR A 79 9.20 9.76 0.47
CA THR A 79 10.07 10.45 -0.51
C THR A 79 10.53 9.49 -1.61
N SER A 80 10.63 8.19 -1.31
CA SER A 80 11.00 7.14 -2.26
C SER A 80 9.80 6.44 -2.90
N GLY A 81 8.59 7.02 -2.76
CA GLY A 81 7.35 6.50 -3.33
C GLY A 81 6.68 5.36 -2.55
N LEU A 82 7.25 4.92 -1.43
CA LEU A 82 6.67 3.87 -0.58
C LEU A 82 5.66 4.45 0.41
N ARG A 83 4.44 3.91 0.41
CA ARG A 83 3.38 4.29 1.35
C ARG A 83 2.79 3.05 2.01
N ALA A 84 2.45 3.18 3.29
CA ALA A 84 1.69 2.18 4.01
C ALA A 84 0.25 2.16 3.47
N ARG A 85 -0.20 1.00 2.97
CA ARG A 85 -1.53 0.78 2.40
C ARG A 85 -2.13 -0.49 2.98
N ARG A 86 -3.46 -0.64 2.89
CA ARG A 86 -4.09 -1.94 3.17
C ARG A 86 -3.64 -2.94 2.10
N PRO A 87 -3.22 -4.15 2.48
CA PRO A 87 -2.94 -5.20 1.51
C PRO A 87 -4.22 -5.56 0.74
N TYR A 88 -4.06 -6.13 -0.44
CA TYR A 88 -5.15 -6.89 -1.02
C TYR A 88 -5.27 -8.20 -0.23
N ILE A 89 -6.51 -8.57 0.11
CA ILE A 89 -6.81 -9.82 0.80
C ILE A 89 -7.52 -10.71 -0.21
N GLY A 90 -6.94 -11.87 -0.49
CA GLY A 90 -7.46 -12.80 -1.49
C GLY A 90 -6.43 -13.87 -1.84
N PRO A 91 -6.75 -14.77 -2.78
CA PRO A 91 -5.84 -15.82 -3.19
C PRO A 91 -4.62 -15.25 -3.92
N ILE A 92 -3.46 -15.86 -3.72
CA ILE A 92 -2.25 -15.53 -4.47
C ILE A 92 -2.37 -16.16 -5.87
N LEU A 93 -2.43 -15.32 -6.91
CA LEU A 93 -2.55 -15.78 -8.29
C LEU A 93 -1.18 -16.07 -8.90
N THR A 94 -0.86 -17.35 -9.05
CA THR A 94 0.28 -17.83 -9.84
C THR A 94 0.15 -17.44 -11.31
N GLN A 95 1.24 -17.51 -12.07
CA GLN A 95 1.21 -17.23 -13.51
C GLN A 95 0.22 -18.16 -14.25
N ARG A 96 0.18 -19.45 -13.88
CA ARG A 96 -0.79 -20.42 -14.41
C ARG A 96 -2.22 -19.97 -14.13
N HIS A 97 -2.55 -19.60 -12.89
CA HIS A 97 -3.89 -19.13 -12.53
C HIS A 97 -4.30 -17.90 -13.35
N ARG A 98 -3.38 -16.94 -13.54
CA ARG A 98 -3.65 -15.73 -14.34
C ARG A 98 -3.94 -16.08 -15.79
N HIS A 99 -3.16 -16.98 -16.38
CA HIS A 99 -3.36 -17.42 -17.75
C HIS A 99 -4.71 -18.13 -17.93
N GLN A 100 -5.02 -19.12 -17.09
CA GLN A 100 -6.29 -19.85 -17.15
C GLN A 100 -7.50 -18.95 -16.96
N ARG A 101 -7.44 -18.00 -16.00
CA ARG A 101 -8.51 -17.01 -15.80
C ARG A 101 -8.69 -16.09 -17.00
N THR A 102 -7.60 -15.73 -17.68
CA THR A 102 -7.65 -14.92 -18.90
C THR A 102 -8.31 -15.70 -20.04
N LEU A 103 -7.92 -16.96 -20.25
CA LEU A 103 -8.54 -17.83 -21.25
C LEU A 103 -10.03 -18.01 -20.98
N CYS A 104 -10.41 -18.33 -19.74
CA CYS A 104 -11.81 -18.45 -19.36
C CYS A 104 -12.60 -17.16 -19.65
N ALA A 105 -12.05 -15.99 -19.30
CA ALA A 105 -12.69 -14.71 -19.59
C ALA A 105 -12.79 -14.40 -21.09
N GLN A 106 -11.83 -14.84 -21.91
CA GLN A 106 -11.89 -14.70 -23.36
C GLN A 106 -12.93 -15.62 -23.98
N GLU A 107 -12.96 -16.89 -23.56
CA GLU A 107 -13.90 -17.91 -24.03
C GLU A 107 -15.35 -17.55 -23.73
N HIS A 108 -15.61 -17.02 -22.53
CA HIS A 108 -16.96 -16.68 -22.06
C HIS A 108 -17.30 -15.20 -22.26
N GLY A 109 -16.36 -14.38 -22.75
CA GLY A 109 -16.53 -12.93 -22.87
C GLY A 109 -17.54 -12.50 -23.95
N ALA A 110 -17.76 -13.35 -24.95
CA ALA A 110 -18.73 -13.15 -26.02
C ALA A 110 -20.09 -13.84 -25.76
N TRP A 111 -20.27 -14.46 -24.59
CA TRP A 111 -21.50 -15.16 -24.28
C TRP A 111 -22.69 -14.20 -24.17
N ASP A 112 -23.81 -14.61 -24.75
CA ASP A 112 -25.06 -13.87 -24.67
C ASP A 112 -25.79 -14.11 -23.34
N ARG A 113 -26.87 -13.35 -23.12
CA ARG A 113 -27.66 -13.47 -21.89
C ARG A 113 -28.28 -14.85 -21.71
N ILE A 114 -28.66 -15.55 -22.78
CA ILE A 114 -29.34 -16.85 -22.69
C ILE A 114 -28.33 -17.91 -22.25
N GLN A 115 -27.10 -17.86 -22.77
CA GLN A 115 -26.00 -18.71 -22.35
C GLN A 115 -25.70 -18.51 -20.86
N TRP A 116 -25.58 -17.26 -20.39
CA TRP A 116 -25.39 -16.99 -18.96
C TRP A 116 -26.56 -17.47 -18.09
N ARG A 117 -27.80 -17.44 -18.58
CA ARG A 117 -28.97 -17.93 -17.85
C ARG A 117 -28.97 -19.44 -17.61
N SER A 118 -28.28 -20.19 -18.46
CA SER A 118 -28.15 -21.64 -18.34
C SER A 118 -27.10 -22.09 -17.31
N VAL A 119 -26.28 -21.16 -16.80
CA VAL A 119 -25.22 -21.48 -15.84
C VAL A 119 -25.78 -21.54 -14.42
N ILE A 120 -25.42 -22.61 -13.70
CA ILE A 120 -25.63 -22.73 -12.26
C ILE A 120 -24.28 -22.49 -11.58
N PHE A 121 -24.21 -21.51 -10.70
CA PHE A 121 -23.03 -21.21 -9.89
C PHE A 121 -23.19 -21.83 -8.51
N SER A 122 -22.30 -22.72 -8.12
CA SER A 122 -22.25 -23.29 -6.77
C SER A 122 -20.96 -22.88 -6.06
N ASP A 123 -21.03 -22.61 -4.77
CA ASP A 123 -19.85 -22.35 -3.94
C ASP A 123 -20.06 -22.84 -2.50
N GLU A 124 -18.97 -23.01 -1.78
CA GLU A 124 -18.96 -23.30 -0.34
C GLU A 124 -18.35 -22.11 0.40
N SER A 125 -19.13 -21.53 1.32
CA SER A 125 -18.75 -20.34 2.07
C SER A 125 -18.64 -20.62 3.56
N ARG A 126 -17.48 -20.25 4.13
CA ARG A 126 -17.22 -20.26 5.57
C ARG A 126 -17.57 -18.92 6.22
N PHE A 127 -18.47 -18.93 7.19
CA PHE A 127 -18.80 -17.78 8.02
C PHE A 127 -18.10 -17.91 9.37
N CYS A 128 -17.20 -16.99 9.70
CA CYS A 128 -16.46 -16.98 10.96
C CYS A 128 -17.05 -15.94 11.92
N THR A 129 -17.13 -16.26 13.22
CA THR A 129 -17.51 -15.30 14.27
C THR A 129 -16.40 -14.30 14.56
N ASP A 130 -15.14 -14.73 14.41
CA ASP A 130 -13.97 -13.89 14.63
C ASP A 130 -13.45 -13.33 13.31
N HIS A 131 -13.29 -12.01 13.23
CA HIS A 131 -12.66 -11.33 12.10
C HIS A 131 -11.37 -10.65 12.54
N ALA A 132 -10.26 -10.94 11.84
CA ALA A 132 -9.04 -10.17 12.00
C ALA A 132 -9.32 -8.70 11.62
N ASP A 133 -9.04 -7.76 12.53
CA ASP A 133 -9.41 -6.32 12.46
C ASP A 133 -8.86 -5.53 11.25
N GLY A 134 -8.10 -6.17 10.36
CA GLY A 134 -7.57 -5.58 9.14
C GLY A 134 -6.55 -4.46 9.36
N ARG A 135 -5.97 -4.32 10.57
CA ARG A 135 -4.97 -3.28 10.88
C ARG A 135 -3.60 -3.51 10.24
N VAL A 136 -3.41 -4.64 9.54
CA VAL A 136 -2.18 -4.92 8.79
C VAL A 136 -2.00 -3.93 7.64
N ARG A 137 -0.76 -3.45 7.48
CA ARG A 137 -0.36 -2.52 6.41
C ARG A 137 0.85 -3.09 5.68
N VAL A 138 0.86 -2.91 4.36
CA VAL A 138 2.01 -3.20 3.50
C VAL A 138 2.61 -1.92 2.96
N TRP A 139 3.93 -1.86 2.87
CA TRP A 139 4.66 -0.76 2.25
C TRP A 139 4.80 -1.01 0.75
N ARG A 140 4.09 -0.23 -0.07
CA ARG A 140 4.11 -0.41 -1.52
C ARG A 140 4.09 0.91 -2.27
N ARG A 141 4.58 0.86 -3.52
CA ARG A 141 4.45 1.94 -4.49
C ARG A 141 3.07 1.91 -5.15
N SER A 142 2.75 2.97 -5.91
CA SER A 142 1.58 2.93 -6.79
C SER A 142 1.76 1.81 -7.83
N GLY A 143 0.69 1.11 -8.19
CA GLY A 143 0.73 -0.02 -9.14
C GLY A 143 1.11 -1.39 -8.53
N GLU A 144 1.74 -1.43 -7.37
CA GLU A 144 2.17 -2.69 -6.73
C GLU A 144 1.05 -3.42 -5.96
N ARG A 145 -0.24 -3.13 -6.24
CA ARG A 145 -1.36 -3.62 -5.43
C ARG A 145 -1.47 -5.15 -5.39
N TYR A 146 -1.20 -5.80 -6.51
CA TYR A 146 -1.36 -7.24 -6.73
C TYR A 146 -0.02 -7.97 -6.86
N GLN A 147 1.08 -7.32 -6.45
CA GLN A 147 2.37 -7.99 -6.32
C GLN A 147 2.31 -8.99 -5.18
N ALA A 148 2.90 -10.18 -5.35
CA ALA A 148 2.79 -11.29 -4.40
C ALA A 148 3.13 -10.84 -2.97
N ASP A 149 4.24 -10.12 -2.79
CA ASP A 149 4.72 -9.63 -1.49
C ASP A 149 3.81 -8.54 -0.86
N CYS A 150 2.84 -8.01 -1.60
CA CYS A 150 1.88 -7.00 -1.17
C CYS A 150 0.45 -7.55 -0.99
N VAL A 151 0.25 -8.83 -1.32
CA VAL A 151 -1.00 -9.56 -1.12
C VAL A 151 -0.88 -10.34 0.18
N ARG A 152 -1.96 -10.34 0.96
CA ARG A 152 -2.10 -11.24 2.09
C ARG A 152 -3.09 -12.32 1.69
N GLU A 153 -2.68 -13.56 1.84
CA GLU A 153 -3.58 -14.67 1.62
C GLU A 153 -4.79 -14.58 2.55
N HIS A 154 -5.95 -14.90 2.00
CA HIS A 154 -7.18 -14.94 2.77
C HIS A 154 -7.27 -16.31 3.44
N ASP A 155 -6.56 -16.46 4.54
CA ASP A 155 -6.70 -17.62 5.40
C ASP A 155 -7.83 -17.38 6.41
N ARG A 156 -8.88 -18.21 6.34
CA ARG A 156 -10.03 -18.22 7.27
C ARG A 156 -9.97 -19.39 8.26
N TRP A 157 -8.86 -20.12 8.32
CA TRP A 157 -8.70 -21.27 9.19
C TRP A 157 -8.40 -20.80 10.62
N GLY A 158 -9.30 -21.13 11.55
CA GLY A 158 -9.25 -20.72 12.96
C GLY A 158 -10.57 -20.14 13.46
N GLY A 159 -10.85 -20.33 14.76
CA GLY A 159 -12.07 -19.87 15.42
C GLY A 159 -13.33 -20.68 15.08
N ALA A 160 -14.42 -20.38 15.78
CA ALA A 160 -15.73 -20.95 15.49
C ALA A 160 -16.24 -20.44 14.14
N SER A 161 -16.80 -21.37 13.36
CA SER A 161 -17.27 -21.08 12.02
C SER A 161 -18.38 -22.00 11.60
N LEU A 162 -19.20 -21.56 10.66
CA LEU A 162 -20.23 -22.34 10.01
C LEU A 162 -19.90 -22.44 8.52
N MET A 163 -19.87 -23.67 8.00
CA MET A 163 -19.73 -23.94 6.58
C MET A 163 -21.14 -24.00 5.96
N MET A 164 -21.29 -23.39 4.80
CA MET A 164 -22.54 -23.34 4.07
C MET A 164 -22.29 -23.57 2.60
N TRP A 165 -22.98 -24.54 2.03
CA TRP A 165 -23.03 -24.75 0.60
C TRP A 165 -24.29 -24.12 0.02
N GLY A 166 -24.17 -23.57 -1.18
CA GLY A 166 -25.33 -23.12 -1.95
C GLY A 166 -25.02 -23.03 -3.43
N ALA A 167 -26.08 -23.04 -4.23
CA ALA A 167 -26.00 -22.78 -5.65
C ALA A 167 -27.09 -21.78 -6.08
N ILE A 168 -26.77 -21.00 -7.11
CA ILE A 168 -27.67 -19.99 -7.69
C ILE A 168 -27.70 -20.17 -9.20
N SER A 169 -28.88 -20.00 -9.77
CA SER A 169 -29.12 -19.89 -11.20
C SER A 169 -29.80 -18.55 -11.47
N TYR A 170 -30.10 -18.26 -12.73
CA TYR A 170 -30.75 -16.99 -13.08
C TYR A 170 -32.15 -16.82 -12.46
N ASN A 171 -32.92 -17.91 -12.33
CA ASN A 171 -34.30 -17.86 -11.83
C ASN A 171 -34.45 -18.41 -10.41
N ASP A 172 -33.56 -19.29 -9.97
CA ASP A 172 -33.74 -20.07 -8.74
C ASP A 172 -32.48 -20.09 -7.87
N MET A 173 -32.68 -20.32 -6.58
CA MET A 173 -31.64 -20.62 -5.61
C MET A 173 -31.81 -22.06 -5.10
N ILE A 174 -30.71 -22.80 -5.02
CA ILE A 174 -30.64 -24.18 -4.53
C ILE A 174 -29.79 -24.18 -3.25
N GLY A 175 -30.39 -24.54 -2.11
CA GLY A 175 -29.77 -24.41 -0.78
C GLY A 175 -30.32 -23.21 0.01
N PRO A 176 -29.77 -22.85 1.19
CA PRO A 176 -28.47 -23.26 1.73
C PRO A 176 -28.50 -24.61 2.45
N VAL A 177 -27.41 -25.37 2.32
CA VAL A 177 -27.16 -26.58 3.12
C VAL A 177 -26.03 -26.27 4.09
N PHE A 178 -26.30 -26.41 5.39
CA PHE A 178 -25.29 -26.25 6.43
C PHE A 178 -24.49 -27.53 6.57
N THR A 179 -23.17 -27.41 6.55
CA THR A 179 -22.24 -28.51 6.81
C THR A 179 -21.55 -28.24 8.14
N GLN A 180 -21.51 -29.26 9.02
CA GLN A 180 -20.80 -29.21 10.31
C GLN A 180 -19.34 -29.60 10.13
#